data_AF-A0A502G1W1-F1
#
_entry.id   AF-A0A502G1W1-F1
#
_cell.length_a   1.000
_cell.length_b   1.000
_cell.length_c   1.000
_cell.angle_alpha   90.00
_cell.angle_beta   90.00
_cell.angle_gamma   90.00
#
_symmetry.space_group_name_H-M   'P 1'
#
loop_
_entity.id
_entity.type
_entity.pdbx_description
1 polymer ?
#
loop_
_entity_poly.entity_id
_entity_poly.type
_entity_poly.pdbx_seq_one_letter_code
_entity_poly.pdbx_strand_id
1 'polypeptide(L)'
;MTEAKDGKAIKVNRAPVLTLWAAVVAERLGHDRDAAITLGRAVAGSSARVKAKAIGIAEDAHEAGDLRDEARKQGQSKQRPKAVHLLGRDVPVVEEKGALRALDHDKAASPKAAAGYVERALGEHLPAVRKAMEDLAGSMEPEELNRVGFRLYEHFRPEVPAGAKGWGAKGVLDLGKIRSADG
;
A
#
# COMPACT_ATOMS: atom_id res chain seq x y z
N MET A 1 1.65 -15.24 32.35
CA MET A 1 2.05 -15.09 30.94
C MET A 1 1.25 -16.07 30.12
N THR A 2 -0.03 -15.76 29.85
CA THR A 2 -0.92 -16.49 28.95
C THR A 2 -2.24 -15.75 28.86
N GLU A 3 -2.31 -14.76 27.97
CA GLU A 3 -3.59 -14.30 27.43
C GLU A 3 -3.47 -14.33 25.91
N ALA A 4 -3.63 -15.53 25.35
CA ALA A 4 -4.18 -15.69 24.03
C ALA A 4 -5.60 -16.19 24.24
N LYS A 5 -6.61 -15.36 23.95
CA LYS A 5 -7.96 -15.81 23.63
C LYS A 5 -8.77 -14.68 22.97
N ASP A 6 -9.36 -15.04 21.84
CA ASP A 6 -10.32 -14.30 21.00
C ASP A 6 -9.83 -13.29 19.95
N GLY A 7 -8.84 -13.71 19.16
CA GLY A 7 -8.61 -13.15 17.82
C GLY A 7 -8.32 -14.26 16.81
N LYS A 8 -9.31 -14.66 16.00
CA LYS A 8 -9.17 -15.66 14.93
C LYS A 8 -7.97 -15.26 14.03
N ALA A 9 -6.94 -16.11 13.93
CA ALA A 9 -5.72 -15.79 13.19
C ALA A 9 -6.02 -15.54 11.69
N ILE A 10 -5.88 -14.29 11.23
CA ILE A 10 -6.19 -13.90 9.85
C ILE A 10 -4.99 -14.26 8.96
N LYS A 11 -5.13 -15.27 8.09
CA LYS A 11 -4.06 -15.66 7.15
C LYS A 11 -4.17 -14.87 5.84
N VAL A 12 -3.28 -13.92 5.63
CA VAL A 12 -3.32 -13.01 4.48
C VAL A 12 -1.93 -12.63 3.98
N ASN A 13 -1.83 -12.27 2.71
CA ASN A 13 -0.60 -11.74 2.12
C ASN A 13 -0.30 -10.32 2.64
N ARG A 14 0.98 -9.93 2.60
CA ARG A 14 1.42 -8.56 2.96
C ARG A 14 0.86 -7.47 2.05
N ALA A 15 0.82 -7.72 0.73
CA ALA A 15 0.39 -6.72 -0.24
C ALA A 15 -1.03 -6.16 -0.01
N PRO A 16 -2.10 -6.96 0.18
CA PRO A 16 -3.43 -6.42 0.43
C PRO A 16 -3.54 -5.70 1.79
N VAL A 17 -2.77 -6.13 2.81
CA VAL A 17 -2.71 -5.43 4.10
C VAL A 17 -2.05 -4.06 3.94
N LEU A 18 -0.93 -3.98 3.22
CA LEU A 18 -0.28 -2.69 2.92
C LEU A 18 -1.18 -1.80 2.05
N THR A 19 -1.89 -2.37 1.07
CA THR A 19 -2.85 -1.62 0.26
C THR A 19 -3.91 -0.95 1.13
N LEU A 20 -4.52 -1.70 2.06
CA LEU A 20 -5.55 -1.16 2.95
C LEU A 20 -4.99 -0.11 3.90
N TRP A 21 -3.84 -0.38 4.52
CA TRP A 21 -3.20 0.57 5.44
C TRP A 21 -2.86 1.89 4.75
N ALA A 22 -2.22 1.84 3.59
CA ALA A 22 -1.89 3.03 2.81
C ALA A 22 -3.14 3.81 2.38
N ALA A 23 -4.25 3.12 2.08
CA ALA A 23 -5.52 3.78 1.81
C ALA A 23 -6.07 4.52 3.05
N VAL A 24 -6.03 3.90 4.23
CA VAL A 24 -6.45 4.57 5.48
C VAL A 24 -5.60 5.82 5.75
N VAL A 25 -4.28 5.74 5.56
CA VAL A 25 -3.38 6.91 5.71
C VAL A 25 -3.69 7.98 4.66
N ALA A 26 -3.97 7.61 3.42
CA ALA A 26 -4.36 8.56 2.38
C ALA A 26 -5.72 9.25 2.69
N GLU A 27 -6.69 8.52 3.24
CA GLU A 27 -7.96 9.10 3.72
C GLU A 27 -7.72 10.12 4.84
N ARG A 28 -6.81 9.82 5.79
CA ARG A 28 -6.41 10.78 6.85
C ARG A 28 -5.74 12.04 6.30
N LEU A 29 -5.08 11.95 5.15
CA LEU A 29 -4.50 13.09 4.42
C LEU A 29 -5.53 13.85 3.56
N GLY A 30 -6.82 13.47 3.61
CA GLY A 30 -7.90 14.16 2.93
C GLY A 30 -8.23 13.66 1.53
N HIS A 31 -7.67 12.52 1.09
CA HIS A 31 -8.05 11.91 -0.17
C HIS A 31 -9.39 11.17 -0.05
N ASP A 32 -10.22 11.24 -1.10
CA ASP A 32 -11.44 10.44 -1.18
C ASP A 32 -11.12 8.94 -1.22
N ARG A 33 -12.10 8.11 -0.85
CA ARG A 33 -11.92 6.66 -0.70
C ARG A 33 -11.48 5.96 -2.00
N ASP A 34 -11.94 6.45 -3.15
CA ASP A 34 -11.54 5.88 -4.45
C ASP A 34 -10.09 6.25 -4.79
N ALA A 35 -9.70 7.51 -4.56
CA ALA A 35 -8.32 7.94 -4.70
C ALA A 35 -7.42 7.15 -3.76
N ALA A 36 -7.76 7.10 -2.48
CA ALA A 36 -7.00 6.44 -1.43
C ALA A 36 -6.73 4.96 -1.71
N ILE A 37 -7.75 4.19 -2.15
CA ILE A 37 -7.55 2.76 -2.43
C ILE A 37 -6.64 2.53 -3.64
N THR A 38 -6.68 3.41 -4.65
CA THR A 38 -5.76 3.33 -5.80
C THR A 38 -4.33 3.70 -5.40
N LEU A 39 -4.15 4.74 -4.59
CA LEU A 39 -2.85 5.12 -4.03
C LEU A 39 -2.24 3.98 -3.21
N GLY A 40 -3.05 3.37 -2.33
CA GLY A 40 -2.60 2.24 -1.53
C GLY A 40 -2.16 1.05 -2.38
N ARG A 41 -2.88 0.78 -3.48
CA ARG A 41 -2.51 -0.29 -4.42
C ARG A 41 -1.16 -0.01 -5.10
N ALA A 42 -0.92 1.24 -5.49
CA ALA A 42 0.35 1.66 -6.08
C ALA A 42 1.51 1.55 -5.08
N VAL A 43 1.32 1.96 -3.83
CA VAL A 43 2.33 1.79 -2.74
C VAL A 43 2.69 0.32 -2.56
N ALA A 44 1.70 -0.57 -2.46
CA ALA A 44 1.94 -2.00 -2.30
C ALA A 44 2.65 -2.62 -3.52
N GLY A 45 2.26 -2.21 -4.74
CA GLY A 45 2.92 -2.64 -5.98
C GLY A 45 4.37 -2.21 -6.06
N SER A 46 4.69 -0.96 -5.68
CA SER A 46 6.06 -0.47 -5.60
C SER A 46 6.90 -1.27 -4.58
N SER A 47 6.36 -1.54 -3.39
CA SER A 47 7.01 -2.40 -2.38
C SER A 47 7.35 -3.79 -2.93
N ALA A 48 6.39 -4.38 -3.66
CA ALA A 48 6.56 -5.69 -4.26
C ALA A 48 7.71 -5.69 -5.27
N ARG A 49 7.75 -4.72 -6.20
CA ARG A 49 8.82 -4.61 -7.22
C ARG A 49 10.21 -4.46 -6.58
N VAL A 50 10.36 -3.58 -5.58
CA VAL A 50 11.62 -3.42 -4.83
C VAL A 50 12.05 -4.73 -4.19
N LYS A 51 11.11 -5.46 -3.57
CA LYS A 51 11.41 -6.73 -2.93
C LYS A 51 11.75 -7.83 -3.96
N ALA A 52 11.07 -7.88 -5.11
CA ALA A 52 11.36 -8.84 -6.19
C ALA A 52 12.78 -8.66 -6.73
N LYS A 53 13.23 -7.41 -6.93
CA LYS A 53 14.60 -7.09 -7.30
C LYS A 53 15.60 -7.53 -6.23
N ALA A 54 15.31 -7.22 -4.96
CA ALA A 54 16.20 -7.56 -3.84
C ALA A 54 16.39 -9.07 -3.60
N ILE A 55 15.49 -9.92 -4.12
CA ILE A 55 15.57 -11.39 -4.00
C ILE A 55 15.89 -12.08 -5.32
N GLY A 56 16.23 -11.31 -6.37
CA GLY A 56 16.62 -11.84 -7.69
C GLY A 56 15.51 -12.59 -8.45
N ILE A 57 14.23 -12.34 -8.14
CA ILE A 57 13.10 -12.96 -8.85
C ILE A 57 12.73 -12.16 -10.11
N ALA A 58 12.96 -10.85 -10.09
CA ALA A 58 12.91 -10.07 -11.31
C ALA A 58 14.23 -10.29 -12.05
N GLU A 59 14.17 -10.83 -13.26
CA GLU A 59 15.28 -10.69 -14.21
C GLU A 59 15.56 -9.19 -14.36
N ASP A 60 16.82 -8.81 -14.52
CA ASP A 60 17.18 -7.55 -15.14
C ASP A 60 16.70 -7.63 -16.60
N ALA A 61 15.38 -7.56 -16.78
CA ALA A 61 14.81 -7.10 -18.03
C ALA A 61 15.50 -5.76 -18.25
N HIS A 62 16.45 -5.76 -19.19
CA HIS A 62 17.01 -4.58 -19.80
C HIS A 62 15.98 -3.48 -19.71
N GLU A 63 16.32 -2.50 -18.90
CA GLU A 63 15.60 -1.26 -18.65
C GLU A 63 14.19 -1.27 -19.27
N ALA A 64 13.17 -1.45 -18.43
CA ALA A 64 12.01 -0.58 -18.61
C ALA A 64 12.57 0.83 -18.40
N GLY A 65 13.15 1.34 -19.49
CA GLY A 65 13.83 2.60 -19.61
C GLY A 65 12.98 3.58 -18.88
N ASP A 66 13.54 4.04 -17.78
CA ASP A 66 13.59 5.45 -17.51
C ASP A 66 12.46 6.23 -18.21
N LEU A 67 11.28 6.19 -17.61
CA LEU A 67 10.19 7.11 -17.95
C LEU A 67 10.67 8.58 -17.82
N ARG A 68 11.85 8.84 -17.22
CA ARG A 68 12.51 10.15 -17.24
C ARG A 68 13.41 10.36 -18.47
N ASP A 69 13.99 9.34 -19.10
CA ASP A 69 14.84 9.49 -20.31
C ASP A 69 14.05 9.40 -21.63
N GLU A 70 13.01 8.57 -21.74
CA GLU A 70 12.15 8.58 -22.94
C GLU A 70 11.30 9.86 -23.01
N ALA A 71 10.84 10.37 -21.86
CA ALA A 71 10.17 11.66 -21.77
C ALA A 71 11.12 12.86 -21.98
N ARG A 72 12.43 12.69 -21.76
CA ARG A 72 13.44 13.72 -22.07
C ARG A 72 13.83 13.77 -23.54
N LYS A 73 13.75 12.65 -24.26
CA LYS A 73 14.14 12.57 -25.70
C LYS A 73 13.03 13.02 -26.65
N GLN A 74 11.76 12.94 -26.25
CA GLN A 74 10.66 13.48 -27.02
C GLN A 74 10.30 14.86 -26.47
N GLY A 75 10.76 15.92 -27.15
CA GLY A 75 10.53 17.34 -26.83
C GLY A 75 9.07 17.79 -26.86
N GLN A 76 8.18 17.09 -26.15
CA GLN A 76 6.85 17.54 -25.79
C GLN A 76 6.92 17.97 -24.32
N SER A 77 6.69 19.24 -24.08
CA SER A 77 6.41 19.83 -22.77
C SER A 77 5.18 19.16 -22.13
N LYS A 78 5.33 17.95 -21.59
CA LYS A 78 4.34 17.32 -20.72
C LYS A 78 4.79 17.57 -19.29
N GLN A 79 3.98 18.32 -18.54
CA GLN A 79 4.16 18.55 -17.11
C GLN A 79 4.61 17.26 -16.41
N ARG A 80 5.59 17.35 -15.51
CA ARG A 80 5.93 16.23 -14.62
C ARG A 80 4.61 15.66 -14.06
N PRO A 81 4.40 14.33 -14.10
CA PRO A 81 3.21 13.74 -13.51
C PRO A 81 3.07 14.28 -12.08
N LYS A 82 1.88 14.82 -11.74
CA LYS A 82 1.59 15.17 -10.35
C LYS A 82 1.83 13.91 -9.52
N ALA A 83 2.39 14.07 -8.32
CA ALA A 83 2.65 12.96 -7.42
C ALA A 83 2.08 13.27 -6.04
N VAL A 84 1.59 12.24 -5.36
CA VAL A 84 1.16 12.29 -3.96
C VAL A 84 2.23 11.61 -3.12
N HIS A 85 2.70 12.29 -2.08
CA HIS A 85 3.64 11.72 -1.13
C HIS A 85 2.91 10.89 -0.07
N LEU A 86 3.07 9.58 -0.10
CA LEU A 86 2.38 8.65 0.79
C LEU A 86 3.34 7.58 1.32
N LEU A 87 3.42 7.45 2.64
CA LEU A 87 4.27 6.48 3.35
C LEU A 87 5.74 6.51 2.91
N GLY A 88 6.28 7.73 2.77
CA GLY A 88 7.68 7.96 2.37
C GLY A 88 7.95 7.75 0.87
N ARG A 89 6.92 7.78 0.02
CA ARG A 89 7.04 7.52 -1.42
C ARG A 89 6.21 8.47 -2.25
N ASP A 90 6.74 8.87 -3.39
CA ASP A 90 6.00 9.64 -4.38
C ASP A 90 5.24 8.68 -5.31
N VAL A 91 3.90 8.72 -5.21
CA VAL A 91 2.99 7.94 -6.05
C VAL A 91 2.55 8.83 -7.22
N PRO A 92 2.87 8.48 -8.48
CA PRO A 92 2.37 9.22 -9.64
C PRO A 92 0.84 9.15 -9.70
N VAL A 93 0.20 10.27 -10.02
CA VAL A 93 -1.26 10.39 -10.11
C VAL A 93 -1.69 11.06 -11.41
N VAL A 94 -2.92 10.81 -11.78
CA VAL A 94 -3.63 11.47 -12.88
C VAL A 94 -4.99 11.93 -12.37
N GLU A 95 -5.47 13.04 -12.91
CA GLU A 95 -6.82 13.53 -12.67
C GLU A 95 -7.69 13.14 -13.85
N GLU A 96 -8.74 12.37 -13.61
CA GLU A 96 -9.70 11.95 -14.62
C GLU A 96 -11.10 12.40 -14.19
N LYS A 97 -11.75 13.22 -15.03
CA LYS A 97 -13.11 13.76 -14.77
C LYS A 97 -13.22 14.44 -13.40
N GLY A 98 -12.18 15.16 -12.97
CA GLY A 98 -12.12 15.87 -11.70
C GLY A 98 -11.82 15.00 -10.48
N ALA A 99 -11.51 13.71 -10.68
CA ALA A 99 -11.18 12.78 -9.61
C ALA A 99 -9.71 12.33 -9.71
N LEU A 100 -8.99 12.38 -8.60
CA LEU A 100 -7.59 11.98 -8.53
C LEU A 100 -7.47 10.46 -8.41
N ARG A 101 -6.61 9.83 -9.22
CA ARG A 101 -6.34 8.39 -9.19
C ARG A 101 -4.84 8.14 -9.31
N ALA A 102 -4.35 7.07 -8.70
CA ALA A 102 -2.98 6.62 -8.97
C ALA A 102 -2.81 6.29 -10.46
N LEU A 103 -1.63 6.56 -11.01
CA LEU A 103 -1.29 6.17 -12.38
C LEU A 103 -0.90 4.68 -12.41
N ASP A 104 -1.51 3.93 -13.32
CA ASP A 104 -1.24 2.53 -13.58
C ASP A 104 -1.09 2.31 -15.09
N HIS A 105 0.14 2.02 -15.55
CA HIS A 105 0.48 1.84 -16.97
C HIS A 105 -0.15 2.92 -17.88
N ASP A 106 0.13 4.20 -17.57
CA ASP A 106 -0.34 5.40 -18.28
C ASP A 106 -1.85 5.68 -18.24
N LYS A 107 -2.60 4.96 -17.40
CA LYS A 107 -4.04 5.17 -17.20
C LYS A 107 -4.37 5.40 -15.74
N ALA A 108 -5.54 5.98 -15.48
CA ALA A 108 -6.07 6.06 -14.14
C ALA A 108 -6.34 4.64 -13.60
N ALA A 109 -5.82 4.34 -12.42
CA ALA A 109 -6.07 3.08 -11.74
C ALA A 109 -7.56 2.94 -11.40
N SER A 110 -8.10 1.72 -11.54
CA SER A 110 -9.50 1.43 -11.22
C SER A 110 -9.73 1.30 -9.70
N PRO A 111 -10.55 2.16 -9.08
CA PRO A 111 -10.88 2.03 -7.65
C PRO A 111 -11.58 0.72 -7.35
N LYS A 112 -12.53 0.32 -8.19
CA LYS A 112 -13.27 -0.95 -8.06
C LYS A 112 -12.35 -2.16 -8.07
N ALA A 113 -11.36 -2.19 -8.97
CA ALA A 113 -10.40 -3.30 -9.02
C ALA A 113 -9.50 -3.34 -7.78
N ALA A 114 -9.06 -2.17 -7.29
CA ALA A 114 -8.24 -2.06 -6.08
C ALA A 114 -9.01 -2.45 -4.82
N ALA A 115 -10.25 -1.98 -4.66
CA ALA A 115 -11.14 -2.36 -3.56
C ALA A 115 -11.45 -3.86 -3.59
N GLY A 116 -11.88 -4.38 -4.74
CA GLY A 116 -12.18 -5.81 -4.91
C GLY A 116 -10.96 -6.71 -4.68
N TYR A 117 -9.73 -6.21 -4.89
CA TYR A 117 -8.52 -6.94 -4.51
C TYR A 117 -8.36 -7.10 -3.00
N VAL A 118 -8.58 -6.03 -2.24
CA VAL A 118 -8.52 -6.05 -0.77
C VAL A 118 -9.67 -6.87 -0.19
N GLU A 119 -10.88 -6.70 -0.71
CA GLU A 119 -12.08 -7.47 -0.31
C GLU A 119 -11.87 -8.97 -0.48
N ARG A 120 -11.37 -9.43 -1.63
CA ARG A 120 -11.10 -10.86 -1.85
C ARG A 120 -10.01 -11.41 -0.93
N ALA A 121 -9.04 -10.57 -0.55
CA ALA A 121 -7.93 -10.99 0.29
C ALA A 121 -8.28 -11.07 1.79
N LEU A 122 -9.10 -10.15 2.28
CA LEU A 122 -9.47 -10.05 3.70
C LEU A 122 -10.85 -10.67 4.00
N GLY A 123 -11.73 -10.78 3.01
CA GLY A 123 -13.04 -11.42 3.13
C GLY A 123 -13.87 -10.84 4.28
N GLU A 124 -14.44 -11.73 5.10
CA GLU A 124 -15.24 -11.38 6.28
C GLU A 124 -14.46 -10.54 7.32
N HIS A 125 -13.13 -10.55 7.28
CA HIS A 125 -12.30 -9.82 8.24
C HIS A 125 -12.03 -8.36 7.84
N LEU A 126 -12.36 -7.96 6.60
CA LEU A 126 -12.10 -6.61 6.11
C LEU A 126 -12.63 -5.51 7.04
N PRO A 127 -13.89 -5.55 7.52
CA PRO A 127 -14.40 -4.50 8.41
C PRO A 127 -13.61 -4.38 9.71
N ALA A 128 -13.26 -5.51 10.33
CA ALA A 128 -12.52 -5.53 11.59
C ALA A 128 -11.07 -5.02 11.42
N VAL A 129 -10.40 -5.42 10.33
CA VAL A 129 -9.04 -4.97 10.01
C VAL A 129 -9.03 -3.48 9.69
N ARG A 130 -9.96 -3.01 8.84
CA ARG A 130 -10.07 -1.59 8.51
C ARG A 130 -10.32 -0.75 9.77
N LYS A 131 -11.24 -1.15 10.64
CA LYS A 131 -11.53 -0.44 11.89
C LYS A 131 -10.29 -0.32 12.78
N ALA A 132 -9.55 -1.41 12.96
CA ALA A 132 -8.32 -1.39 13.76
C ALA A 132 -7.25 -0.45 13.16
N MET A 133 -7.14 -0.39 11.83
CA MET A 133 -6.25 0.54 11.14
C MET A 133 -6.73 1.99 11.28
N GLU A 134 -8.03 2.26 11.14
CA GLU A 134 -8.61 3.59 11.31
C GLU A 134 -8.40 4.11 12.74
N ASP A 135 -8.54 3.25 13.74
CA ASP A 135 -8.29 3.61 15.15
C ASP A 135 -6.83 3.99 15.39
N LEU A 136 -5.89 3.16 14.89
CA LEU A 136 -4.45 3.47 14.95
C LEU A 136 -4.12 4.77 14.19
N ALA A 137 -4.70 4.96 13.01
CA ALA A 137 -4.46 6.16 12.21
C ALA A 137 -5.10 7.42 12.82
N GLY A 138 -6.13 7.26 13.64
CA GLY A 138 -6.80 8.31 14.37
C GLY A 138 -6.04 8.79 15.61
N SER A 139 -5.09 8.00 16.14
CA SER A 139 -4.28 8.39 17.31
C SER A 139 -3.16 9.38 16.98
N MET A 140 -2.96 9.71 15.69
CA MET A 140 -1.86 10.54 15.22
C MET A 140 -2.33 11.68 14.31
N GLU A 141 -1.54 12.76 14.29
CA GLU A 141 -1.68 13.83 13.30
C GLU A 141 -1.37 13.33 11.88
N PRO A 142 -2.09 13.78 10.84
CA PRO A 142 -1.98 13.23 9.49
C PRO A 142 -0.56 13.22 8.91
N GLU A 143 0.20 14.30 9.09
CA GLU A 143 1.57 14.42 8.56
C GLU A 143 2.54 13.47 9.28
N GLU A 144 2.39 13.34 10.60
CA GLU A 144 3.18 12.40 11.40
C GLU A 144 2.85 10.96 11.01
N LEU A 145 1.57 10.63 10.90
CA LEU A 145 1.09 9.34 10.43
C LEU A 145 1.69 9.00 9.06
N ASN A 146 1.73 9.95 8.13
CA ASN A 146 2.32 9.74 6.81
C ASN A 146 3.84 9.46 6.90
N ARG A 147 4.53 10.16 7.80
CA ARG A 147 5.97 10.01 8.04
C ARG A 147 6.32 8.66 8.65
N VAL A 148 5.58 8.19 9.65
CA VAL A 148 5.90 6.97 10.41
C VAL A 148 5.11 5.74 9.99
N GLY A 149 4.06 5.91 9.20
CA GLY A 149 3.08 4.87 8.90
C GLY A 149 3.67 3.62 8.25
N PHE A 150 4.77 3.75 7.48
CA PHE A 150 5.42 2.56 6.94
C PHE A 150 6.09 1.73 8.05
N ARG A 151 6.72 2.38 9.04
CA ARG A 151 7.29 1.67 10.21
C ARG A 151 6.23 1.01 11.05
N LEU A 152 5.08 1.66 11.27
CA LEU A 152 3.93 1.06 11.95
C LEU A 152 3.49 -0.22 11.22
N TYR A 153 3.36 -0.14 9.90
CA TYR A 153 3.07 -1.32 9.07
C TYR A 153 4.10 -2.42 9.24
N GLU A 154 5.40 -2.11 9.33
CA GLU A 154 6.42 -3.14 9.56
C GLU A 154 6.27 -3.88 10.89
N HIS A 155 5.68 -3.23 11.89
CA HIS A 155 5.40 -3.83 13.20
C HIS A 155 4.24 -4.82 13.15
N PHE A 156 3.13 -4.48 12.48
CA PHE A 156 1.93 -5.32 12.45
C PHE A 156 1.77 -6.19 11.20
N ARG A 157 2.60 -6.01 10.16
CA ARG A 157 2.45 -6.74 8.88
C ARG A 157 2.44 -8.25 9.09
N PRO A 158 1.77 -9.01 8.20
CA PRO A 158 1.77 -10.46 8.28
C PRO A 158 3.18 -11.06 8.37
N GLU A 159 3.38 -11.97 9.32
CA GLU A 159 4.64 -12.68 9.49
C GLU A 159 4.82 -13.73 8.39
N VAL A 160 5.87 -13.61 7.59
CA VAL A 160 6.21 -14.57 6.54
C VAL A 160 7.69 -14.90 6.59
N PRO A 161 8.13 -16.05 6.05
CA PRO A 161 9.54 -16.42 5.99
C PRO A 161 10.42 -15.33 5.36
N ALA A 162 11.68 -15.28 5.77
CA ALA A 162 12.64 -14.36 5.16
C ALA A 162 13.00 -14.76 3.71
N GLY A 163 13.58 -13.81 2.97
CA GLY A 163 14.08 -14.04 1.60
C GLY A 163 12.97 -14.37 0.58
N ALA A 164 13.33 -15.19 -0.41
CA ALA A 164 12.42 -15.61 -1.48
C ALA A 164 11.26 -16.48 -0.97
N LYS A 165 11.43 -17.25 0.11
CA LYS A 165 10.39 -18.13 0.66
C LYS A 165 9.15 -17.38 1.18
N GLY A 166 9.31 -16.13 1.60
CA GLY A 166 8.19 -15.28 2.03
C GLY A 166 7.52 -14.51 0.90
N TRP A 167 8.08 -14.56 -0.31
CA TRP A 167 7.51 -13.89 -1.46
C TRP A 167 6.16 -14.52 -1.82
N GLY A 168 5.09 -13.72 -1.83
CA GLY A 168 3.74 -14.22 -2.11
C GLY A 168 3.15 -15.15 -1.04
N ALA A 169 3.85 -15.38 0.08
CA ALA A 169 3.34 -16.19 1.17
C ALA A 169 2.24 -15.47 1.95
N LYS A 170 1.29 -16.24 2.51
CA LYS A 170 0.34 -15.75 3.51
C LYS A 170 0.99 -15.85 4.89
N GLY A 171 0.86 -14.78 5.66
CA GLY A 171 1.27 -14.71 7.06
C GLY A 171 0.08 -14.53 7.97
N VAL A 172 0.31 -14.65 9.28
CA VAL A 172 -0.71 -14.29 10.28
C VAL A 172 -0.71 -12.78 10.47
N LEU A 173 -1.88 -12.16 10.26
CA LEU A 173 -2.18 -10.79 10.68
C LEU A 173 -2.88 -10.84 12.03
N ASP A 174 -2.32 -10.12 13.00
CA ASP A 174 -2.82 -10.02 14.36
C ASP A 174 -3.40 -8.62 14.59
N LEU A 175 -4.70 -8.53 14.89
CA LEU A 175 -5.36 -7.26 15.18
C LEU A 175 -4.83 -6.59 16.46
N GLY A 176 -4.34 -7.37 17.43
CA GLY A 176 -3.69 -6.84 18.62
C GLY A 176 -2.45 -6.04 18.27
N LYS A 177 -1.61 -6.57 17.35
CA LYS A 177 -0.41 -5.86 16.87
C LYS A 177 -0.73 -4.58 16.11
N ILE A 178 -1.87 -4.50 15.42
CA ILE A 178 -2.31 -3.25 14.79
C ILE A 178 -2.63 -2.22 15.88
N ARG A 179 -3.42 -2.62 16.88
CA ARG A 179 -3.90 -1.72 17.95
C ARG A 179 -2.80 -1.24 18.90
N SER A 180 -1.67 -1.94 18.99
CA SER A 180 -0.55 -1.58 19.84
C SER A 180 0.68 -1.09 19.06
N ALA A 181 0.52 -0.76 17.78
CA ALA A 181 1.66 -0.44 16.92
C ALA A 181 2.31 0.93 17.25
N ASP A 182 1.57 1.83 17.91
CA ASP A 182 1.99 3.18 18.26
C ASP A 182 2.75 3.30 19.58
N GLY A 183 2.82 2.23 20.38
CA GLY A 183 3.62 2.15 21.61
C GLY A 183 2.79 2.02 22.86
#